data_AF-A0A395YKR5-F1
#
_entry.id   AF-A0A395YKR5-F1
#
_cell.length_a   1.000
_cell.length_b   1.000
_cell.length_c   1.000
_cell.angle_alpha   90.00
_cell.angle_beta   90.00
_cell.angle_gamma   90.00
#
_symmetry.space_group_name_H-M   'P 1'
#
loop_
_entity.id
_entity.type
_entity.pdbx_description
1 polymer ?
#
loop_
_entity_poly.entity_id
_entity_poly.type
_entity_poly.pdbx_seq_one_letter_code
_entity_poly.pdbx_strand_id
1 'polypeptide(L)'
;MKFVYPAIFKPREDGGYHVAFPDLEECYAEGDTLEEAIEHAKEAETTWISVEMEDGIELPQSAAIDESKLEEGSFVRSVSAIIKFVDDYD
;
A
#
# COMPACT_ATOMS: atom_id res chain seq x y z
N MET A 1 -8.95 -9.48 9.13
CA MET A 1 -7.72 -10.05 8.56
C MET A 1 -6.66 -8.96 8.45
N LYS A 2 -5.37 -9.33 8.53
CA LYS A 2 -4.25 -8.38 8.36
C LYS A 2 -3.47 -8.79 7.11
N PHE A 3 -3.29 -7.83 6.21
CA PHE A 3 -2.44 -7.97 5.03
C PHE A 3 -1.20 -7.11 5.20
N VAL A 4 -0.12 -7.50 4.54
CA VAL A 4 1.15 -6.79 4.59
C VAL A 4 1.74 -6.78 3.20
N TYR A 5 1.76 -5.60 2.59
CA TYR A 5 2.35 -5.39 1.28
C TYR A 5 3.50 -4.38 1.37
N PRO A 6 4.62 -4.65 0.68
CA PRO A 6 5.71 -3.70 0.58
C PRO A 6 5.32 -2.56 -0.36
N ALA A 7 5.48 -1.34 0.13
CA ALA A 7 5.20 -0.12 -0.60
C ALA A 7 6.51 0.64 -0.86
N ILE A 8 6.66 1.17 -2.07
CA ILE A 8 7.84 1.93 -2.50
C ILE A 8 7.54 3.40 -2.27
N PHE A 9 8.33 4.05 -1.42
CA PHE A 9 8.27 5.48 -1.17
C PHE A 9 9.31 6.18 -2.01
N LYS A 10 8.85 7.05 -2.91
CA LYS A 10 9.66 7.90 -3.78
C LYS A 10 9.54 9.35 -3.34
N PRO A 11 10.63 10.04 -2.97
CA PRO A 11 10.59 11.48 -2.78
C PRO A 11 10.33 12.18 -4.12
N ARG A 12 9.44 13.18 -4.12
CA ARG A 12 9.17 14.06 -5.27
C ARG A 12 9.96 15.35 -5.14
N GLU A 13 10.31 15.96 -6.27
CA GLU A 13 11.02 17.25 -6.30
C GLU A 13 10.23 18.39 -5.61
N ASP A 14 8.89 18.34 -5.65
CA ASP A 14 8.00 19.30 -4.98
C ASP A 14 7.95 19.16 -3.45
N GLY A 15 8.66 18.20 -2.86
CA GLY A 15 8.77 18.03 -1.40
C GLY A 15 7.80 17.01 -0.79
N GLY A 16 6.97 16.36 -1.59
CA GLY A 16 6.10 15.25 -1.17
C GLY A 16 6.71 13.86 -1.40
N TYR A 17 5.92 12.84 -1.10
CA TYR A 17 6.24 11.43 -1.33
C TYR A 17 5.18 10.78 -2.21
N HIS A 18 5.63 10.00 -3.18
CA HIS A 18 4.80 9.11 -3.97
C HIS A 18 4.97 7.69 -3.46
N VAL A 19 3.86 6.99 -3.23
CA VAL A 19 3.84 5.63 -2.73
C VAL A 19 3.21 4.74 -3.79
N ALA A 20 3.88 3.66 -4.15
CA ALA A 20 3.36 2.69 -5.10
C ALA A 20 3.53 1.27 -4.56
N PHE A 21 2.52 0.44 -4.78
CA PHE A 21 2.55 -0.97 -4.44
C PHE A 21 2.80 -1.78 -5.72
N PRO A 22 3.97 -2.39 -5.91
CA PRO A 22 4.23 -3.19 -7.10
C PRO A 22 3.42 -4.49 -7.13
N ASP A 23 2.96 -4.96 -5.95
CA ASP A 23 2.13 -6.17 -5.82
C ASP A 23 0.64 -5.90 -6.06
N LEU A 24 0.19 -4.67 -5.83
CA LEU A 24 -1.21 -4.28 -5.97
C LEU A 24 -1.32 -3.41 -7.22
N GLU A 25 -1.75 -4.02 -8.32
CA GLU A 25 -1.90 -3.32 -9.59
C GLU A 25 -2.84 -2.11 -9.43
N GLU A 26 -2.40 -0.97 -9.95
CA GLU A 26 -3.12 0.32 -9.88
C GLU A 26 -3.33 0.88 -8.46
N CYS A 27 -2.64 0.34 -7.45
CA CYS A 27 -2.66 0.89 -6.09
C CYS A 27 -1.46 1.81 -5.85
N TYR A 28 -1.75 3.11 -5.75
CA TYR A 28 -0.78 4.15 -5.48
C TYR A 28 -1.39 5.20 -4.54
N ALA A 29 -0.52 5.90 -3.83
CA ALA A 29 -0.86 6.99 -2.94
C ALA A 29 0.17 8.11 -3.05
N GLU A 30 -0.19 9.28 -2.56
CA GLU A 30 0.69 10.44 -2.50
C GLU A 30 0.44 11.20 -1.21
N GLY A 31 1.46 11.86 -0.68
CA GLY A 31 1.30 12.72 0.48
C GLY A 31 2.40 13.78 0.52
N ASP A 32 2.09 14.95 1.06
CA ASP A 32 3.04 16.04 1.21
C ASP A 32 4.12 15.74 2.27
N THR A 33 3.82 14.83 3.19
CA THR A 33 4.75 14.34 4.20
C THR A 33 4.84 12.82 4.18
N LEU A 34 5.91 12.27 4.74
CA LEU A 34 6.06 10.83 4.87
C LEU A 34 4.91 10.20 5.67
N GLU A 35 4.45 10.88 6.72
CA GLU A 35 3.34 10.39 7.55
C GLU A 35 2.04 10.33 6.76
N GLU A 36 1.67 11.41 6.04
CA GLU A 36 0.49 11.41 5.18
C GLU A 36 0.59 10.37 4.06
N ALA A 37 1.75 10.26 3.42
CA ALA A 37 1.98 9.26 2.38
C ALA A 37 1.76 7.83 2.91
N ILE A 38 2.18 7.55 4.16
CA ILE A 38 1.93 6.25 4.81
C ILE A 38 0.44 6.05 5.12
N GLU A 39 -0.25 7.07 5.63
CA GLU A 39 -1.68 6.98 5.92
C GLU A 39 -2.49 6.73 4.64
N HIS A 40 -2.27 7.54 3.61
CA HIS A 40 -2.94 7.38 2.31
C HIS A 40 -2.60 6.04 1.66
N ALA A 41 -1.35 5.57 1.75
CA ALA A 41 -0.98 4.25 1.24
C ALA A 41 -1.73 3.13 1.96
N LYS A 42 -1.90 3.25 3.28
CA LYS A 42 -2.64 2.27 4.06
C LYS A 42 -4.14 2.29 3.73
N GLU A 43 -4.72 3.46 3.52
CA GLU A 43 -6.10 3.60 3.07
C GLU A 43 -6.29 3.01 1.68
N ALA A 44 -5.41 3.34 0.73
CA ALA A 44 -5.43 2.79 -0.63
C ALA A 44 -5.34 1.26 -0.63
N GLU A 45 -4.38 0.69 0.13
CA GLU A 45 -4.23 -0.77 0.31
C GLU A 45 -5.52 -1.37 0.89
N THR A 46 -6.09 -0.74 1.92
CA THR A 46 -7.30 -1.23 2.59
C THR A 46 -8.51 -1.22 1.64
N THR A 47 -8.69 -0.15 0.88
CA THR A 47 -9.77 -0.02 -0.10
C THR A 47 -9.61 -1.02 -1.23
N TRP A 48 -8.40 -1.16 -1.79
CA TRP A 48 -8.12 -2.12 -2.85
C TRP A 48 -8.44 -3.55 -2.40
N ILE A 49 -7.94 -3.95 -1.23
CA ILE A 49 -8.20 -5.28 -0.66
C ILE A 49 -9.69 -5.49 -0.39
N SER A 50 -10.41 -4.47 0.10
CA SER A 50 -11.84 -4.58 0.35
C SER A 50 -12.61 -4.87 -0.94
N VAL A 51 -12.30 -4.14 -2.01
CA VAL A 51 -12.93 -4.32 -3.33
C VAL A 51 -12.65 -5.72 -3.88
N GLU A 52 -11.40 -6.17 -3.87
CA GLU A 52 -11.02 -7.49 -4.37
C GLU A 52 -11.67 -8.63 -3.56
N MET A 53 -11.78 -8.45 -2.23
CA MET A 53 -12.50 -9.38 -1.37
C MET A 53 -14.00 -9.42 -1.68
N GLU A 54 -14.63 -8.28 -1.96
CA GLU A 54 -16.04 -8.20 -2.35
C GLU A 54 -16.29 -8.85 -3.72
N ASP A 55 -15.36 -8.69 -4.66
CA ASP A 55 -15.41 -9.36 -5.98
C ASP A 55 -15.06 -10.86 -5.90
N GLY A 56 -14.52 -11.31 -4.76
CA GLY A 56 -14.14 -12.70 -4.52
C GLY A 56 -12.83 -13.11 -5.20
N ILE A 57 -11.98 -12.13 -5.54
CA ILE A 57 -10.69 -12.34 -6.18
C ILE A 57 -9.64 -12.71 -5.12
N GLU A 58 -8.76 -13.65 -5.45
CA GLU A 58 -7.65 -14.03 -4.58
C GLU A 58 -6.60 -12.93 -4.57
N LEU A 59 -6.31 -12.41 -3.37
CA LEU A 59 -5.33 -11.36 -3.17
C LEU A 59 -3.92 -11.84 -3.58
N PRO A 60 -3.14 -11.01 -4.28
CA PRO A 60 -1.80 -11.36 -4.71
C PRO A 60 -0.89 -11.65 -3.50
N GLN A 61 0.06 -12.55 -3.65
CA GLN A 61 1.07 -12.78 -2.62
C GLN A 61 2.12 -11.66 -2.70
N SER A 62 2.48 -11.06 -1.56
CA SER A 62 3.52 -10.04 -1.52
C SER A 62 4.85 -10.58 -2.05
N ALA A 63 5.41 -9.90 -3.05
CA ALA A 63 6.71 -10.20 -3.60
C ALA A 63 7.80 -9.46 -2.82
N ALA A 64 9.01 -10.04 -2.81
CA ALA A 64 10.17 -9.33 -2.30
C ALA A 64 10.53 -8.19 -3.25
N ILE A 65 10.45 -6.95 -2.78
CA ILE A 65 10.92 -5.79 -3.54
C ILE A 65 12.45 -5.72 -3.45
N ASP A 66 13.09 -5.64 -4.61
CA ASP A 66 14.52 -5.45 -4.72
C ASP A 66 14.86 -3.96 -4.54
N GLU A 67 15.31 -3.60 -3.34
CA GLU A 67 15.69 -2.22 -2.99
C GLU A 67 16.86 -1.69 -3.83
N SER A 68 17.71 -2.58 -4.38
CA SER A 68 18.84 -2.19 -5.23
C SER A 68 18.42 -1.65 -6.59
N LYS A 69 17.16 -1.87 -7.02
CA LYS A 69 16.62 -1.35 -8.29
C LYS A 69 15.87 -0.02 -8.15
N LEU A 70 15.76 0.49 -6.93
CA LEU A 70 15.04 1.73 -6.68
C LEU A 70 15.89 2.95 -7.01
N GLU A 71 15.22 4.05 -7.32
CA GLU A 71 15.91 5.33 -7.58
C GLU A 71 16.57 5.86 -6.30
N GLU A 72 17.66 6.62 -6.45
CA GLU A 72 18.40 7.20 -5.32
C GLU A 72 17.46 8.00 -4.40
N GLY A 73 17.45 7.65 -3.11
CA GLY A 73 16.56 8.26 -2.09
C GLY A 73 15.19 7.60 -1.94
N SER A 74 14.85 6.63 -2.80
CA SER A 74 13.65 5.81 -2.61
C SER A 74 13.90 4.70 -1.59
N PHE A 75 12.86 4.29 -0.88
CA PHE A 75 12.94 3.20 0.09
C PHE A 75 11.67 2.37 0.12
N VAL A 76 11.79 1.12 0.57
CA VAL A 76 10.65 0.23 0.74
C VAL A 76 10.20 0.26 2.19
N ARG A 77 8.88 0.32 2.40
CA ARG A 77 8.27 0.07 3.71
C ARG A 77 7.14 -0.93 3.60
N SER A 78 7.10 -1.88 4.51
CA SER A 78 5.93 -2.73 4.68
C SER A 78 4.78 -1.93 5.27
N VAL A 79 3.71 -1.77 4.51
CA VAL A 79 2.42 -1.22 4.96
C VAL A 79 1.54 -2.41 5.31
N SER A 80 0.63 -2.22 6.27
CA SER A 80 -0.29 -3.28 6.67
C SER A 80 -1.71 -2.78 6.78
N ALA A 81 -2.58 -3.26 5.90
CA ALA A 81 -4.02 -3.08 6.00
C ALA A 81 -4.65 -4.06 7.00
N ILE A 82 -5.61 -3.57 7.78
CA ILE A 82 -6.40 -4.38 8.70
C ILE A 82 -7.86 -4.26 8.31
N ILE A 83 -8.39 -5.30 7.67
CA ILE A 83 -9.80 -5.41 7.35
C ILE A 83 -10.51 -6.00 8.56
N LYS A 84 -11.32 -5.19 9.24
CA LYS A 84 -12.23 -5.66 10.29
C LYS A 84 -13.56 -5.99 9.63
N PHE A 85 -13.81 -7.27 9.38
CA PHE A 85 -15.17 -7.74 9.19
C PHE A 85 -15.88 -7.52 10.53
N VAL A 86 -16.76 -6.52 10.60
CA VAL A 86 -17.75 -6.50 11.66
C VAL A 86 -18.75 -7.58 11.24
N ASP A 87 -18.63 -8.72 11.90
CA ASP A 87 -19.67 -9.74 11.84
C ASP A 87 -20.83 -9.13 12.64
N ASP A 88 -21.67 -8.35 11.96
CA ASP A 88 -22.94 -7.86 12.50
C ASP A 88 -23.86 -9.08 12.57
N TYR A 89 -23.66 -9.90 13.60
CA TYR A 89 -24.56 -10.97 13.96
C TYR A 89 -25.47 -10.44 15.07
N ASP A 90 -26.67 -10.00 14.66
CA ASP A 90 -27.87 -9.83 15.48
C ASP A 90 -28.32 -11.18 16.07
#